data_AF-M2SJJ0-F1
#
_entry.id   AF-M2SJJ0-F1
#
_cell.length_a   1.000
_cell.length_b   1.000
_cell.length_c   1.000
_cell.angle_alpha   90.00
_cell.angle_beta   90.00
_cell.angle_gamma   90.00
#
_symmetry.space_group_name_H-M   'P 1'
#
loop_
_entity.id
_entity.type
_entity.pdbx_description
1 polymer ?
#
loop_
_entity_poly.entity_id
_entity_poly.type
_entity_poly.pdbx_seq_one_letter_code
_entity_poly.pdbx_strand_id
1 'polypeptide(L)'
;MLGDFKPGLKVTGSYVGVFTTLIPAKVGHYTLAVRCAGSFSLMMDDKEISSGPAIPTTTHQFIFNHVLLEVRKQVSMQAQTTYKFELIIQGSERLSMDYNEECESEGFDLEFIELPAYQTRMIRAVAAASRKSVLVLHADNPIDISAVADHVDAVLPAHFPGQEGAHAAADMLTGRVSPSGKLATACSRLYPGRPL
;
A
#
# COMPACT_ATOMS: atom_id res chain seq x y z
N MET A 1 -14.95 12.84 8.01
CA MET A 1 -14.82 13.68 9.22
C MET A 1 -13.43 14.33 9.29
N LEU A 2 -12.96 14.92 8.19
CA LEU A 2 -11.66 15.60 8.07
C LEU A 2 -11.88 16.81 7.17
N GLY A 3 -12.03 18.00 7.74
CA GLY A 3 -12.33 19.18 6.92
C GLY A 3 -12.23 20.50 7.68
N ASP A 4 -12.74 20.53 8.91
CA ASP A 4 -12.72 21.74 9.72
C ASP A 4 -11.93 21.51 11.01
N PHE A 5 -10.79 22.19 11.11
CA PHE A 5 -10.04 22.27 12.35
C PHE A 5 -10.85 23.04 13.40
N LYS A 6 -10.69 22.70 14.68
CA LYS A 6 -11.28 23.49 15.77
C LYS A 6 -10.84 24.96 15.64
N PRO A 7 -11.73 25.94 15.88
CA PRO A 7 -11.37 27.35 15.83
C PRO A 7 -10.10 27.65 16.64
N GLY A 8 -9.11 28.27 16.01
CA GLY A 8 -7.81 28.60 16.62
C GLY A 8 -6.67 27.64 16.29
N LEU A 9 -6.94 26.46 15.73
CA LEU A 9 -5.89 25.59 15.17
C LEU A 9 -5.48 26.08 13.78
N LYS A 10 -4.20 26.42 13.63
CA LYS A 10 -3.60 26.71 12.33
C LYS A 10 -2.97 25.43 11.79
N VAL A 11 -3.12 25.16 10.50
CA VAL A 11 -2.24 24.21 9.81
C VAL A 11 -0.86 24.84 9.79
N THR A 12 -0.02 24.48 10.73
CA THR A 12 1.42 24.71 10.58
C THR A 12 1.87 23.77 9.47
N GLY A 13 2.21 24.31 8.29
CA GLY A 13 2.90 23.52 7.29
C GLY A 13 4.05 22.77 7.96
N SER A 14 4.20 21.49 7.67
CA SER A 14 5.29 20.70 8.26
C SER A 14 6.60 21.03 7.54
N TYR A 15 7.66 21.17 8.32
CA TYR A 15 9.02 21.31 7.82
C TYR A 15 9.85 20.20 8.43
N VAL A 16 10.47 19.38 7.57
CA VAL A 16 11.32 18.26 8.00
C VAL A 16 12.68 18.42 7.36
N GLY A 17 13.71 18.58 8.19
CA GLY A 17 15.10 18.51 7.77
C GLY A 17 15.71 17.16 8.15
N VAL A 18 16.27 16.46 7.18
CA VAL A 18 17.01 15.21 7.37
C VAL A 18 18.45 15.43 6.96
N PHE A 19 19.38 15.20 7.88
CA PHE A 19 20.81 15.43 7.68
C PHE A 19 21.55 14.11 7.90
N THR A 20 22.42 13.73 6.98
CA THR A 20 23.20 12.50 7.10
C THR A 20 24.52 12.59 6.36
N THR A 21 25.38 11.60 6.58
CA THR A 21 26.61 11.40 5.81
C THR A 21 26.60 10.03 5.17
N LEU A 22 27.13 9.95 3.95
CA LEU A 22 27.28 8.69 3.23
C LEU A 22 28.75 8.53 2.82
N ILE A 23 29.29 7.34 3.06
CA ILE A 23 30.64 6.95 2.63
C ILE A 23 30.50 5.78 1.66
N PRO A 24 30.61 6.00 0.34
CA PRO A 24 30.45 4.95 -0.65
C PRO A 24 31.57 3.90 -0.55
N ALA A 25 31.19 2.62 -0.58
CA ALA A 25 32.18 1.53 -0.58
C ALA A 25 32.94 1.41 -1.92
N LYS A 26 32.34 1.86 -3.03
CA LYS A 26 32.89 1.72 -4.39
C LYS A 26 32.71 3.03 -5.16
N VAL A 27 33.53 3.22 -6.18
CA VAL A 27 33.33 4.30 -7.16
C VAL A 27 32.17 3.90 -8.06
N GLY A 28 31.28 4.85 -8.37
CA GLY A 28 30.22 4.59 -9.34
C GLY A 28 29.08 5.60 -9.33
N HIS A 29 28.04 5.27 -10.08
CA HIS A 29 26.78 6.00 -10.10
C HIS A 29 25.82 5.43 -9.06
N TYR A 30 25.26 6.31 -8.25
CA TYR A 30 24.29 5.99 -7.22
C TYR A 30 22.98 6.68 -7.53
N THR A 31 21.87 5.98 -7.32
CA THR A 31 20.52 6.56 -7.43
C THR A 31 20.04 6.96 -6.05
N LEU A 32 19.84 8.26 -5.86
CA LEU A 32 19.16 8.80 -4.70
C LEU A 32 17.68 8.95 -5.04
N ALA A 33 16.81 8.52 -4.15
CA ALA A 33 15.36 8.63 -4.31
C ALA A 33 14.79 9.43 -3.14
N VAL A 34 14.03 10.47 -3.46
CA VAL A 34 13.24 11.24 -2.48
C VAL A 34 11.78 10.94 -2.72
N ARG A 35 11.07 10.59 -1.66
CA ARG A 35 9.62 10.37 -1.69
C ARG A 35 8.97 11.25 -0.64
N CYS A 36 8.13 12.19 -1.06
CA CYS A 36 7.48 13.11 -0.14
C CYS A 36 6.15 13.63 -0.68
N ALA A 37 5.20 13.89 0.22
CA ALA A 37 4.05 14.75 -0.06
C ALA A 37 4.41 16.19 0.32
N GLY A 38 4.71 17.01 -0.68
CA GLY A 38 5.20 18.37 -0.49
C GLY A 38 6.34 18.70 -1.44
N SER A 39 6.91 19.89 -1.28
CA SER A 39 8.13 20.24 -1.99
C SER A 39 9.36 19.74 -1.23
N PHE A 40 10.45 19.55 -1.96
CA PHE A 40 11.72 19.17 -1.35
C PHE A 40 12.91 19.82 -2.04
N SER A 41 14.01 19.93 -1.29
CA SER A 41 15.35 20.24 -1.79
C SER A 41 16.35 19.25 -1.19
N LEU A 42 17.17 18.64 -2.05
CA LEU A 42 18.21 17.68 -1.70
C LEU A 42 19.56 18.28 -2.06
N MET A 43 20.39 18.45 -1.03
CA MET A 43 21.73 18.98 -1.08
C MET A 43 22.76 17.88 -0.88
N MET A 44 23.91 18.02 -1.55
CA MET A 44 25.10 17.20 -1.39
C MET A 44 26.31 18.14 -1.29
N ASP A 45 27.00 18.13 -0.16
CA ASP A 45 28.12 19.03 0.16
C ASP A 45 27.79 20.50 -0.16
N ASP A 46 26.69 21.01 0.44
CA ASP A 46 26.19 22.38 0.30
C ASP A 46 25.74 22.78 -1.12
N LYS A 47 25.64 21.82 -2.06
CA LYS A 47 25.15 22.04 -3.42
C LYS A 47 23.83 21.30 -3.67
N GLU A 48 22.84 22.00 -4.22
CA GLU A 48 21.59 21.36 -4.64
C GLU A 48 21.82 20.39 -5.80
N ILE A 49 21.41 19.13 -5.60
CA ILE A 49 21.50 18.07 -6.60
C ILE A 49 20.13 17.66 -7.17
N SER A 50 19.06 17.90 -6.42
CA SER A 50 17.68 17.67 -6.84
C SER A 50 16.70 18.49 -6.02
N SER A 51 15.64 18.97 -6.64
CA SER A 51 14.52 19.63 -5.97
C SER A 51 13.23 19.30 -6.71
N GLY A 52 12.09 19.48 -6.03
CA GLY A 52 10.78 19.23 -6.62
C GLY A 52 9.70 20.06 -5.94
N PRO A 53 8.71 20.57 -6.71
CA PRO A 53 7.57 21.27 -6.14
C PRO A 53 6.65 20.30 -5.40
N ALA A 54 5.73 20.86 -4.60
CA ALA A 54 4.62 20.08 -4.06
C ALA A 54 3.73 19.61 -5.21
N ILE A 55 3.64 18.30 -5.40
CA ILE A 55 2.74 17.69 -6.37
C ILE A 55 1.37 17.52 -5.69
N PRO A 56 0.28 18.05 -6.28
CA PRO A 56 -1.07 17.76 -5.80
C PRO A 56 -1.27 16.25 -5.77
N THR A 57 -1.37 15.71 -4.56
CA THR A 57 -1.43 14.27 -4.32
C THR A 57 -2.63 14.01 -3.46
N THR A 58 -3.39 12.98 -3.82
CA THR A 58 -4.52 12.57 -3.01
C THR A 58 -4.06 11.73 -1.81
N THR A 59 -4.86 11.63 -0.76
CA THR A 59 -4.54 10.76 0.38
C THR A 59 -4.25 9.33 -0.09
N HIS A 60 -5.03 8.81 -1.03
CA HIS A 60 -4.84 7.48 -1.60
C HIS A 60 -3.49 7.37 -2.35
N GLN A 61 -3.17 8.32 -3.23
CA GLN A 61 -1.88 8.32 -3.92
C GLN A 61 -0.70 8.41 -2.94
N PHE A 62 -0.86 9.15 -1.84
CA PHE A 62 0.15 9.24 -0.80
C PHE A 62 0.37 7.93 -0.05
N ILE A 63 -0.71 7.25 0.35
CA ILE A 63 -0.63 6.02 1.14
C ILE A 63 -0.23 4.83 0.26
N PHE A 64 -0.82 4.69 -0.93
CA PHE A 64 -0.78 3.45 -1.70
C PHE A 64 -0.02 3.55 -3.03
N ASN A 65 -0.02 4.71 -3.70
CA ASN A 65 0.70 4.90 -4.97
C ASN A 65 1.99 5.71 -4.80
N HIS A 66 2.87 5.19 -3.97
CA HIS A 66 4.11 5.83 -3.56
C HIS A 66 5.09 6.11 -4.72
N VAL A 67 4.92 5.47 -5.87
CA VAL A 67 5.76 5.69 -7.06
C VAL A 67 5.53 7.09 -7.65
N LEU A 68 4.30 7.61 -7.57
CA LEU A 68 3.97 8.96 -8.06
C LEU A 68 4.65 10.07 -7.26
N LEU A 69 5.08 9.76 -6.04
CA LEU A 69 5.73 10.70 -5.12
C LEU A 69 7.25 10.65 -5.18
N GLU A 70 7.82 9.76 -5.98
CA GLU A 70 9.24 9.47 -5.95
C GLU A 70 9.99 10.20 -7.08
N VAL A 71 10.97 11.03 -6.68
CA VAL A 71 11.94 11.63 -7.59
C VAL A 71 13.28 10.94 -7.42
N ARG A 72 13.87 10.48 -8.52
CA ARG A 72 15.17 9.82 -8.56
C ARG A 72 16.22 10.71 -9.20
N LYS A 73 17.38 10.82 -8.58
CA LYS A 73 18.56 11.51 -9.13
C LYS A 73 19.76 10.58 -9.11
N GLN A 74 20.43 10.46 -10.26
CA GLN A 74 21.71 9.76 -10.34
C GLN A 74 22.85 10.73 -10.03
N VAL A 75 23.75 10.34 -9.14
CA VAL A 75 24.96 11.08 -8.75
C VAL A 75 26.19 10.20 -8.85
N SER A 76 27.33 10.78 -9.23
CA SER A 76 28.62 10.09 -9.26
C SER A 76 29.34 10.31 -7.94
N MET A 77 29.83 9.24 -7.33
CA MET A 77 30.57 9.31 -6.08
C MET A 77 31.84 8.47 -6.10
N GLN A 78 32.83 8.91 -5.32
CA GLN A 78 34.11 8.24 -5.13
C GLN A 78 34.07 7.34 -3.89
N ALA A 79 34.80 6.22 -3.95
CA ALA A 79 34.92 5.31 -2.82
C ALA A 79 35.64 5.99 -1.65
N GLN A 80 35.22 5.68 -0.42
CA GLN A 80 35.85 6.15 0.82
C GLN A 80 35.89 7.69 1.00
N THR A 81 35.15 8.43 0.16
CA THR A 81 34.96 9.87 0.33
C THR A 81 33.67 10.11 1.11
N THR A 82 33.72 10.98 2.11
CA THR A 82 32.55 11.36 2.91
C THR A 82 31.76 12.43 2.17
N TYR A 83 30.48 12.17 1.94
CA TYR A 83 29.52 13.12 1.37
C TYR A 83 28.48 13.49 2.42
N LYS A 84 28.22 14.78 2.60
CA LYS A 84 27.14 15.28 3.46
C LYS A 84 25.86 15.46 2.65
N PHE A 85 24.76 14.93 3.15
CA PHE A 85 23.45 15.09 2.55
C PHE A 85 22.53 15.85 3.50
N GLU A 86 21.80 16.80 2.93
CA GLU A 86 20.72 17.52 3.60
C GLU A 86 19.49 17.45 2.70
N LEU A 87 18.40 16.93 3.26
CA LEU A 87 17.11 16.86 2.61
C LEU A 87 16.14 17.71 3.42
N ILE A 88 15.63 18.75 2.79
CA ILE A 88 14.59 19.60 3.33
C ILE A 88 13.27 19.28 2.64
N ILE A 89 12.24 18.95 3.40
CA ILE A 89 10.88 18.71 2.93
C ILE A 89 9.96 19.74 3.56
N GLN A 90 9.19 20.43 2.72
CA GLN A 90 8.09 21.28 3.12
C GLN A 90 6.79 20.58 2.75
N GLY A 91 6.02 20.16 3.76
CA GLY A 91 4.77 19.45 3.56
C GLY A 91 3.73 20.28 2.83
N SER A 92 2.92 19.61 2.01
CA SER A 92 1.78 20.24 1.32
C SER A 92 0.78 20.83 2.32
N GLU A 93 0.24 22.01 2.01
CA GLU A 93 -0.77 22.67 2.86
C GLU A 93 -2.08 21.86 2.95
N ARG A 94 -2.36 21.01 1.95
CA ARG A 94 -3.56 20.16 1.91
C ARG A 94 -3.32 18.92 1.04
N LEU A 95 -3.74 17.75 1.52
CA LEU A 95 -3.97 16.57 0.68
C LEU A 95 -5.45 16.59 0.25
N SER A 96 -5.72 16.33 -1.03
CA SER A 96 -7.10 16.14 -1.50
C SER A 96 -7.54 14.70 -1.21
N MET A 97 -8.81 14.49 -0.89
CA MET A 97 -9.38 13.15 -0.89
C MET A 97 -9.78 12.79 -2.32
N ASP A 98 -9.40 11.59 -2.77
CA ASP A 98 -9.98 10.95 -3.96
C ASP A 98 -10.64 9.64 -3.54
N TYR A 99 -11.63 9.24 -4.33
CA TYR A 99 -12.29 7.94 -4.28
C TYR A 99 -11.73 7.13 -5.44
N ASN A 100 -11.05 5.98 -5.22
CA ASN A 100 -10.84 4.99 -6.29
C ASN A 100 -10.22 3.63 -5.86
N GLU A 101 -10.64 2.62 -6.64
CA GLU A 101 -10.09 1.29 -7.03
C GLU A 101 -9.45 0.30 -6.03
N GLU A 102 -9.35 0.61 -4.74
CA GLU A 102 -8.96 -0.40 -3.75
C GLU A 102 -10.16 -1.16 -3.19
N CYS A 103 -9.97 -2.43 -2.82
CA CYS A 103 -11.08 -3.23 -2.33
C CYS A 103 -11.50 -2.85 -0.90
N GLU A 104 -10.60 -2.41 -0.01
CA GLU A 104 -10.96 -2.04 1.37
C GLU A 104 -9.98 -0.99 1.92
N SER A 105 -10.40 0.27 2.03
CA SER A 105 -9.62 1.33 2.69
C SER A 105 -10.55 2.37 3.33
N GLU A 106 -10.04 3.09 4.34
CA GLU A 106 -10.76 4.20 4.94
C GLU A 106 -11.00 5.32 3.91
N GLY A 107 -12.22 5.88 3.91
CA GLY A 107 -12.55 7.08 3.16
C GLY A 107 -13.36 6.86 1.89
N PHE A 108 -13.67 5.61 1.54
CA PHE A 108 -14.61 5.27 0.47
C PHE A 108 -15.23 3.88 0.72
N ASP A 109 -16.39 3.62 0.10
CA ASP A 109 -17.05 2.33 0.13
C ASP A 109 -16.75 1.56 -1.16
N LEU A 110 -16.79 0.22 -1.08
CA LEU A 110 -16.78 -0.64 -2.26
C LEU A 110 -17.96 -0.31 -3.17
N GLU A 111 -17.73 -0.27 -4.49
CA GLU A 111 -18.83 -0.20 -5.46
C GLU A 111 -19.47 -1.58 -5.69
N PHE A 112 -18.66 -2.63 -5.60
CA PHE A 112 -18.97 -4.02 -5.92
C PHE A 112 -18.20 -4.95 -4.96
N ILE A 113 -18.76 -6.11 -4.61
CA ILE A 113 -18.08 -7.11 -3.76
C ILE A 113 -17.57 -8.31 -4.54
N GLU A 114 -17.80 -8.36 -5.85
CA GLU A 114 -17.31 -9.42 -6.72
C GLU A 114 -15.77 -9.40 -6.76
N LEU A 115 -15.17 -10.59 -6.77
CA LEU A 115 -13.74 -10.72 -7.03
C LEU A 115 -13.38 -10.05 -8.37
N PRO A 116 -12.31 -9.23 -8.42
CA PRO A 116 -11.85 -8.65 -9.67
C PRO A 116 -11.65 -9.73 -10.75
N ALA A 117 -12.03 -9.42 -11.99
CA ALA A 117 -12.08 -10.41 -13.06
C ALA A 117 -10.73 -11.13 -13.29
N TYR A 118 -9.61 -10.46 -13.05
CA TYR A 118 -8.29 -11.07 -13.16
C TYR A 118 -8.02 -12.10 -12.05
N GLN A 119 -8.48 -11.87 -10.82
CA GLN A 119 -8.36 -12.82 -9.71
C GLN A 119 -9.22 -14.06 -9.97
N THR A 120 -10.46 -13.85 -10.43
CA THR A 120 -11.35 -14.96 -10.83
C THR A 120 -10.71 -15.85 -11.91
N ARG A 121 -10.11 -15.25 -12.95
CA ARG A 121 -9.40 -16.01 -13.99
C ARG A 121 -8.19 -16.77 -13.43
N MET A 122 -7.40 -16.12 -12.58
CA MET A 122 -6.21 -16.71 -11.96
C MET A 122 -6.60 -17.92 -11.08
N ILE A 123 -7.58 -17.76 -10.19
CA ILE A 123 -8.03 -18.83 -9.28
C ILE A 123 -8.49 -20.04 -10.08
N ARG A 124 -9.32 -19.83 -11.12
CA ARG A 124 -9.79 -20.92 -11.99
C ARG A 124 -8.65 -21.64 -12.70
N ALA A 125 -7.65 -20.91 -13.19
CA ALA A 125 -6.49 -21.51 -13.86
C ALA A 125 -5.65 -22.36 -12.89
N VAL A 126 -5.40 -21.86 -11.67
CA VAL A 126 -4.66 -22.60 -10.64
C VAL A 126 -5.44 -23.84 -10.19
N ALA A 127 -6.73 -23.70 -9.94
CA ALA A 127 -7.62 -24.80 -9.58
C ALA A 127 -7.62 -25.91 -10.64
N ALA A 128 -7.70 -25.55 -11.93
CA ALA A 128 -7.68 -26.52 -13.03
C ALA A 128 -6.33 -27.25 -13.18
N ALA A 129 -5.22 -26.59 -12.82
CA ALA A 129 -3.88 -27.17 -12.92
C ALA A 129 -3.48 -28.00 -11.69
N SER A 130 -4.15 -27.82 -10.55
CA SER A 130 -3.81 -28.51 -9.31
C SER A 130 -4.67 -29.76 -9.09
N ARG A 131 -4.10 -30.78 -8.44
CA ARG A 131 -4.86 -31.95 -7.96
C ARG A 131 -5.79 -31.59 -6.80
N LYS A 132 -5.34 -30.66 -5.94
CA LYS A 132 -6.07 -30.12 -4.79
C LYS A 132 -5.71 -28.65 -4.57
N SER A 133 -6.69 -27.80 -4.38
CA SER A 133 -6.50 -26.36 -4.23
C SER A 133 -7.27 -25.80 -3.04
N VAL A 134 -6.64 -24.90 -2.28
CA VAL A 134 -7.25 -24.17 -1.17
C VAL A 134 -7.19 -22.69 -1.48
N LEU A 135 -8.32 -22.00 -1.45
CA LEU A 135 -8.40 -20.55 -1.55
C LEU A 135 -8.26 -19.94 -0.15
N VAL A 136 -7.13 -19.29 0.12
CA VAL A 136 -6.97 -18.45 1.32
C VAL A 136 -7.45 -17.04 0.98
N LEU A 137 -8.55 -16.60 1.58
CA LEU A 137 -9.21 -15.32 1.27
C LEU A 137 -8.84 -14.29 2.34
N HIS A 138 -8.14 -13.23 1.94
CA HIS A 138 -7.90 -12.05 2.77
C HIS A 138 -8.86 -10.94 2.36
N ALA A 139 -9.91 -10.76 3.14
CA ALA A 139 -10.89 -9.69 3.02
C ALA A 139 -11.59 -9.53 4.36
N ASP A 140 -11.88 -8.29 4.77
CA ASP A 140 -12.62 -8.01 6.00
C ASP A 140 -14.12 -7.84 5.72
N ASN A 141 -14.47 -7.34 4.54
CA ASN A 141 -15.83 -7.30 4.05
C ASN A 141 -16.24 -8.61 3.38
N PRO A 142 -17.54 -8.93 3.34
CA PRO A 142 -18.05 -10.04 2.54
C PRO A 142 -17.72 -9.85 1.05
N ILE A 143 -16.95 -10.77 0.48
CA ILE A 143 -16.62 -10.82 -0.96
C ILE A 143 -17.41 -11.94 -1.62
N ASP A 144 -18.02 -11.66 -2.78
CA ASP A 144 -18.69 -12.67 -3.57
C ASP A 144 -17.67 -13.56 -4.29
N ILE A 145 -17.50 -14.77 -3.76
CA ILE A 145 -16.64 -15.82 -4.31
C ILE A 145 -17.42 -16.87 -5.12
N SER A 146 -18.71 -16.67 -5.40
CA SER A 146 -19.56 -17.66 -6.08
C SER A 146 -19.03 -18.05 -7.47
N ALA A 147 -18.29 -17.16 -8.14
CA ALA A 147 -17.64 -17.45 -9.42
C ALA A 147 -16.48 -18.47 -9.32
N VAL A 148 -15.93 -18.71 -8.13
CA VAL A 148 -14.75 -19.57 -7.91
C VAL A 148 -14.95 -20.65 -6.86
N ALA A 149 -15.97 -20.54 -6.01
CA ALA A 149 -16.21 -21.44 -4.88
C ALA A 149 -16.28 -22.92 -5.31
N ASP A 150 -16.96 -23.22 -6.42
CA ASP A 150 -17.10 -24.59 -6.94
C ASP A 150 -15.85 -25.10 -7.70
N HIS A 151 -14.85 -24.24 -7.90
CA HIS A 151 -13.60 -24.61 -8.59
C HIS A 151 -12.50 -25.03 -7.61
N VAL A 152 -12.58 -24.66 -6.33
CA VAL A 152 -11.57 -24.95 -5.31
C VAL A 152 -12.05 -26.02 -4.34
N ASP A 153 -11.13 -26.78 -3.75
CA ASP A 153 -11.50 -27.87 -2.82
C ASP A 153 -11.81 -27.37 -1.41
N ALA A 154 -11.27 -26.22 -1.02
CA ALA A 154 -11.52 -25.60 0.27
C ALA A 154 -11.32 -24.08 0.20
N VAL A 155 -11.97 -23.38 1.13
CA VAL A 155 -11.83 -21.93 1.33
C VAL A 155 -11.48 -21.67 2.79
N LEU A 156 -10.44 -20.87 3.03
CA LEU A 156 -10.03 -20.38 4.34
C LEU A 156 -10.17 -18.86 4.38
N PRO A 157 -11.25 -18.31 4.97
CA PRO A 157 -11.35 -16.89 5.27
C PRO A 157 -10.35 -16.53 6.36
N ALA A 158 -9.37 -15.70 6.02
CA ALA A 158 -8.25 -15.34 6.90
C ALA A 158 -8.24 -13.86 7.32
N HIS A 159 -9.19 -13.03 6.82
CA HIS A 159 -9.27 -11.60 7.11
C HIS A 159 -7.93 -10.89 6.83
N PHE A 160 -7.58 -9.89 7.65
CA PHE A 160 -6.24 -9.32 7.71
C PHE A 160 -5.51 -9.80 8.98
N PRO A 161 -4.79 -10.93 8.91
CA PRO A 161 -4.32 -11.65 10.10
C PRO A 161 -3.07 -11.05 10.77
N GLY A 162 -2.63 -9.86 10.35
CA GLY A 162 -1.45 -9.19 10.89
C GLY A 162 -0.12 -9.88 10.58
N GLN A 163 0.92 -9.53 11.34
CA GLN A 163 2.30 -9.96 11.08
C GLN A 163 2.51 -11.47 11.18
N GLU A 164 1.78 -12.15 12.07
CA GLU A 164 1.85 -13.60 12.28
C GLU A 164 0.88 -14.39 11.40
N GLY A 165 0.17 -13.72 10.49
CA GLY A 165 -0.90 -14.34 9.74
C GLY A 165 -0.46 -15.47 8.81
N ALA A 166 0.75 -15.38 8.25
CA ALA A 166 1.31 -16.46 7.44
C ALA A 166 1.56 -17.73 8.27
N HIS A 167 2.09 -17.58 9.49
CA HIS A 167 2.28 -18.71 10.41
C HIS A 167 0.93 -19.29 10.85
N ALA A 168 -0.04 -18.44 11.18
CA ALA A 168 -1.38 -18.88 11.55
C ALA A 168 -2.07 -19.66 10.42
N ALA A 169 -1.98 -19.18 9.17
CA ALA A 169 -2.52 -19.88 8.01
C ALA A 169 -1.80 -21.22 7.77
N ALA A 170 -0.47 -21.26 7.87
CA ALA A 170 0.30 -22.50 7.74
C ALA A 170 -0.12 -23.53 8.80
N ASP A 171 -0.38 -23.10 10.03
CA ASP A 171 -0.80 -23.97 11.13
C ASP A 171 -2.17 -24.59 10.89
N MET A 172 -3.09 -23.80 10.33
CA MET A 172 -4.42 -24.29 9.95
C MET A 172 -4.34 -25.25 8.76
N LEU A 173 -3.58 -24.91 7.73
CA LEU A 173 -3.44 -25.72 6.52
C LEU A 173 -2.72 -27.05 6.77
N THR A 174 -1.78 -27.07 7.72
CA THR A 174 -1.06 -28.29 8.14
C THR A 174 -1.79 -29.08 9.22
N GLY A 175 -2.88 -28.53 9.78
CA GLY A 175 -3.64 -29.15 10.86
C GLY A 175 -2.97 -29.09 12.23
N ARG A 176 -1.88 -28.32 12.38
CA ARG A 176 -1.28 -28.03 13.69
C ARG A 176 -2.26 -27.32 14.62
N VAL A 177 -3.15 -26.50 14.05
CA VAL A 177 -4.27 -25.87 14.74
C VAL A 177 -5.54 -26.12 13.92
N SER A 178 -6.64 -26.55 14.55
CA SER A 178 -7.92 -26.67 13.86
C SER A 178 -8.61 -25.31 13.74
N PRO A 179 -9.16 -24.94 12.56
CA PRO A 179 -9.93 -23.70 12.41
C PRO A 179 -11.14 -23.68 13.37
N SER A 180 -11.27 -22.60 14.15
CA SER A 180 -12.34 -22.45 15.14
C SER A 180 -13.13 -21.14 15.01
N GLY A 181 -12.76 -20.29 14.06
CA GLY A 181 -13.45 -19.02 13.79
C GLY A 181 -14.89 -19.22 13.32
N LYS A 182 -15.73 -18.21 13.57
CA LYS A 182 -17.09 -18.10 13.03
C LYS A 182 -17.19 -16.75 12.31
N LEU A 183 -17.95 -16.71 11.22
CA LEU A 183 -18.18 -15.46 10.50
C LEU A 183 -18.92 -14.47 11.41
N ALA A 184 -18.36 -13.27 11.55
CA ALA A 184 -18.98 -12.17 12.31
C ALA A 184 -20.07 -11.45 11.49
N THR A 185 -20.05 -11.61 10.17
CA THR A 185 -20.95 -10.98 9.21
C THR A 185 -21.62 -12.02 8.32
N ALA A 186 -22.80 -11.69 7.80
CA ALA A 186 -23.49 -12.57 6.85
C ALA A 186 -22.83 -12.48 5.48
N CYS A 187 -22.30 -13.59 4.98
CA CYS A 187 -21.77 -13.68 3.63
C CYS A 187 -22.91 -14.02 2.67
N SER A 188 -23.56 -12.98 2.14
CA SER A 188 -24.69 -13.15 1.23
C SER A 188 -24.21 -13.34 -0.20
N ARG A 189 -24.86 -14.25 -0.94
CA ARG A 189 -24.76 -14.25 -2.40
C ARG A 189 -25.50 -13.02 -2.90
N LEU A 190 -24.82 -12.06 -3.52
CA LEU A 190 -25.52 -10.96 -4.16
C LEU A 190 -26.20 -11.46 -5.44
N TYR A 191 -27.37 -10.89 -5.71
CA TYR A 191 -28.01 -11.03 -7.00
C TYR A 191 -27.41 -9.98 -7.94
N PRO A 192 -27.04 -10.34 -9.19
CA PRO A 192 -26.48 -9.38 -10.13
C PRO A 192 -27.37 -8.13 -10.25
N GLY A 193 -26.77 -6.94 -10.14
CA GLY A 193 -27.45 -5.66 -10.40
C GLY A 193 -28.08 -4.95 -9.21
N ARG A 194 -27.72 -5.29 -7.96
CA ARG A 194 -27.99 -4.42 -6.81
C ARG A 194 -26.72 -3.65 -6.41
N PRO A 195 -26.72 -2.31 -6.40
CA PRO A 195 -25.67 -1.57 -5.72
C PRO A 195 -25.73 -1.87 -4.21
N LEU A 196 -24.57 -1.76 -3.55
CA LEU A 196 -24.45 -1.79 -2.09
C LEU A 196 -25.24 -0.65 -1.44
#